data_AF-A0A833T8E6-F1
#
_entry.id   AF-A0A833T8E6-F1
#
_cell.length_a   1.000
_cell.length_b   1.000
_cell.length_c   1.000
_cell.angle_alpha   90.00
_cell.angle_beta   90.00
_cell.angle_gamma   90.00
#
_symmetry.space_group_name_H-M   'P 1'
#
loop_
_entity.id
_entity.type
_entity.pdbx_description
1 polymer ?
#
loop_
_entity_poly.entity_id
_entity_poly.type
_entity_poly.pdbx_seq_one_letter_code
_entity_poly.pdbx_strand_id
1 'polypeptide(L)'
;MDGTGDQRAALFSRALRGVEHTNINDLPSSSSSSAIGGFLVCLDVPAATEFGVDYEVFRTGPEFQGVKFLPLGIHFVLYRSRDQEHGIRQGFFVNVERNAQVIVREWSLEKEELGLPRLGLNVENLERAVLSFQLDSGLGSYPKQHLKTWHRLSSYISASVLQRCGVEFGAILLPGDAVDDAATLFKTQDGVTPYFPDLPRTVGFTALQRTRTDLLAEARTGYHFDRSERLVELIETEFGGDWKELMGELQLSFLVFLQLSSLAALEQWKQFIALMCSCERALSSHVPLFMAFIKLFRTQLEQIPEDFFQDETTSENFLRPCLLSLLELIEDDDSPPQLRRQAFHLQQLLVSRFHWDTNAALEVDEFAPVLVLEKELSDATTATTIQDEAGTISASPPLPPAASAELRRQQEETRENAAIAAAFLGN
;
A
#
# COMPACT_ATOMS: atom_id res chain seq x y z
N MET A 1 -22.84 49.69 5.76
CA MET A 1 -21.38 49.62 5.69
C MET A 1 -21.05 48.20 5.24
N ASP A 2 -21.06 47.92 3.93
CA ASP A 2 -20.92 46.55 3.36
C ASP A 2 -19.89 46.48 2.22
N GLY A 3 -19.04 47.50 2.06
CA GLY A 3 -18.21 47.65 0.85
C GLY A 3 -16.93 46.80 0.79
N THR A 4 -16.52 46.12 1.87
CA THR A 4 -15.22 45.45 1.94
C THR A 4 -15.24 43.97 1.52
N GLY A 5 -16.38 43.29 1.67
CA GLY A 5 -16.55 41.89 1.24
C GLY A 5 -16.63 41.77 -0.28
N ASP A 6 -17.49 42.58 -0.91
CA ASP A 6 -17.68 42.63 -2.37
C ASP A 6 -16.38 43.00 -3.11
N GLN A 7 -15.58 43.90 -2.54
CA GLN A 7 -14.33 44.34 -3.15
C GLN A 7 -13.24 43.25 -3.11
N ARG A 8 -13.22 42.43 -2.06
CA ARG A 8 -12.30 41.27 -1.94
C ARG A 8 -12.74 40.12 -2.84
N ALA A 9 -14.06 39.85 -2.93
CA ALA A 9 -14.63 38.90 -3.87
C ALA A 9 -14.31 39.28 -5.33
N ALA A 10 -14.48 40.55 -5.70
CA ALA A 10 -14.15 41.04 -7.04
C ALA A 10 -12.66 40.92 -7.38
N LEU A 11 -11.76 41.20 -6.42
CA LEU A 11 -10.31 41.04 -6.60
C LEU A 11 -9.91 39.57 -6.75
N PHE A 12 -10.54 38.67 -6.00
CA PHE A 12 -10.33 37.23 -6.09
C PHE A 12 -10.87 36.64 -7.40
N SER A 13 -12.08 37.02 -7.83
CA SER A 13 -12.62 36.65 -9.15
C SER A 13 -11.72 37.12 -10.30
N ARG A 14 -11.09 38.30 -10.15
CA ARG A 14 -10.12 38.81 -11.13
C ARG A 14 -8.81 38.02 -11.12
N ALA A 15 -8.37 37.56 -9.95
CA ALA A 15 -7.21 36.68 -9.82
C ALA A 15 -7.48 35.30 -10.44
N LEU A 16 -8.68 34.72 -10.25
CA LEU A 16 -9.08 33.45 -10.86
C LEU A 16 -9.05 33.51 -12.40
N ARG A 17 -9.64 34.56 -12.99
CA ARG A 17 -9.62 34.79 -14.45
C ARG A 17 -8.21 35.04 -15.01
N GLY A 18 -7.28 35.53 -14.18
CA GLY A 18 -5.89 35.76 -14.59
C GLY A 18 -5.06 34.49 -14.72
N VAL A 19 -5.47 33.40 -14.08
CA VAL A 19 -4.72 32.12 -14.05
C VAL A 19 -5.18 31.15 -15.14
N GLU A 20 -6.38 31.32 -15.70
CA GLU A 20 -6.91 30.49 -16.79
C GLU A 20 -6.16 30.64 -18.14
N HIS A 21 -5.23 31.60 -18.26
CA HIS A 21 -4.51 31.90 -19.51
C HIS A 21 -2.98 31.66 -19.49
N THR A 22 -2.42 31.08 -18.43
CA THR A 22 -0.97 30.78 -18.38
C THR A 22 -0.67 29.35 -18.82
N ASN A 23 0.01 29.23 -19.96
CA ASN A 23 0.53 27.98 -20.51
C ASN A 23 1.60 27.39 -19.57
N ILE A 24 1.57 26.06 -19.37
CA ILE A 24 2.31 25.32 -18.32
C ILE A 24 3.86 25.39 -18.46
N ASN A 25 4.40 25.92 -19.56
CA ASN A 25 5.83 25.86 -19.86
C ASN A 25 6.65 27.12 -19.49
N ASP A 26 6.02 28.21 -19.04
CA ASP A 26 6.75 29.45 -18.71
C ASP A 26 6.44 29.92 -17.28
N LEU A 27 7.18 29.43 -16.27
CA LEU A 27 7.22 30.06 -14.95
C LEU A 27 8.64 29.98 -14.34
N PRO A 28 9.28 31.12 -14.02
CA PRO A 28 10.52 31.16 -13.27
C PRO A 28 10.26 30.87 -11.79
N SER A 29 11.19 30.15 -11.17
CA SER A 29 11.22 29.86 -9.74
C SER A 29 11.30 31.14 -8.91
N SER A 30 10.45 31.22 -7.87
CA SER A 30 10.35 32.25 -6.82
C SER A 30 9.42 33.45 -7.11
N SER A 31 8.12 33.22 -6.89
CA SER A 31 7.27 34.23 -6.25
C SER A 31 6.19 33.51 -5.42
N SER A 32 5.95 33.99 -4.21
CA SER A 32 4.92 33.50 -3.29
C SER A 32 3.52 33.83 -3.81
N SER A 33 3.10 33.15 -4.87
CA SER A 33 1.70 33.14 -5.31
C SER A 33 0.87 32.52 -4.19
N SER A 34 -0.06 33.28 -3.62
CA SER A 34 -1.14 32.75 -2.79
C SER A 34 -1.99 31.83 -3.67
N ALA A 35 -1.53 30.59 -3.87
CA ALA A 35 -2.14 29.64 -4.78
C ALA A 35 -3.55 29.32 -4.28
N ILE A 36 -4.53 29.77 -5.06
CA ILE A 36 -5.94 29.57 -4.78
C ILE A 36 -6.24 28.10 -5.06
N GLY A 37 -6.31 27.27 -4.02
CA GLY A 37 -6.67 25.85 -4.17
C GLY A 37 -8.15 25.61 -4.53
N GLY A 38 -8.56 24.35 -4.54
CA GLY A 38 -9.95 23.92 -4.61
C GLY A 38 -10.68 23.99 -3.28
N PHE A 39 -11.97 23.68 -3.32
CA PHE A 39 -12.89 23.67 -2.20
C PHE A 39 -13.65 22.34 -2.19
N LEU A 40 -13.70 21.69 -1.04
CA LEU A 40 -14.55 20.54 -0.78
C LEU A 40 -15.66 21.00 0.18
N VAL A 41 -16.89 21.06 -0.30
CA VAL A 41 -18.07 21.37 0.50
C VAL A 41 -18.71 20.06 0.95
N CYS A 42 -18.90 19.91 2.26
CA CYS A 42 -19.54 18.75 2.86
C CYS A 42 -20.79 19.21 3.61
N LEU A 43 -21.96 18.86 3.08
CA LEU A 43 -23.25 19.26 3.63
C LEU A 43 -23.74 18.25 4.67
N ASP A 44 -24.45 18.77 5.67
CA ASP A 44 -25.18 17.99 6.68
C ASP A 44 -24.31 17.00 7.48
N VAL A 45 -22.98 17.22 7.54
CA VAL A 45 -22.06 16.39 8.31
C VAL A 45 -22.33 16.58 9.82
N PRO A 46 -22.61 15.50 10.58
CA PRO A 46 -22.87 15.61 12.00
C PRO A 46 -21.67 16.20 12.75
N ALA A 47 -21.95 16.88 13.87
CA ALA A 47 -20.90 17.33 14.77
C ALA A 47 -20.22 16.14 15.47
N ALA A 48 -18.93 16.29 15.79
CA ALA A 48 -18.08 15.26 16.37
C ALA A 48 -17.89 14.00 15.50
N THR A 49 -18.18 14.08 14.20
CA THR A 49 -17.76 13.11 13.19
C THR A 49 -16.24 13.19 13.06
N GLU A 50 -15.57 12.04 13.00
CA GLU A 50 -14.16 12.01 12.64
C GLU A 50 -14.07 12.24 11.14
N PHE A 51 -13.32 13.27 10.74
CA PHE A 51 -13.16 13.66 9.35
C PHE A 51 -11.70 14.00 9.12
N GLY A 52 -11.13 13.53 8.02
CA GLY A 52 -9.77 13.83 7.66
C GLY A 52 -9.60 14.11 6.18
N VAL A 53 -8.56 14.88 5.88
CA VAL A 53 -8.08 15.09 4.51
C VAL A 53 -6.60 14.79 4.48
N ASP A 54 -6.24 13.87 3.60
CA ASP A 54 -4.91 13.31 3.40
C ASP A 54 -4.37 12.64 4.66
N TYR A 55 -3.65 13.39 5.50
CA TYR A 55 -2.96 12.87 6.68
C TYR A 55 -3.54 13.41 8.00
N GLU A 56 -4.26 14.52 7.95
CA GLU A 56 -4.79 15.17 9.15
C GLU A 56 -6.21 14.67 9.41
N VAL A 57 -6.49 14.28 10.64
CA VAL A 57 -7.81 13.86 11.10
C VAL A 57 -8.26 14.77 12.24
N PHE A 58 -9.47 15.27 12.14
CA PHE A 58 -10.09 16.16 13.11
C PHE A 58 -11.50 15.71 13.47
N ARG A 59 -12.05 16.30 14.52
CA ARG A 59 -13.48 16.16 14.87
C ARG A 59 -14.24 17.38 14.37
N THR A 60 -15.32 17.15 13.64
CA THR A 60 -16.13 18.23 13.08
C THR A 60 -16.84 19.04 14.16
N GLY A 61 -16.94 20.36 13.96
CA GLY A 61 -17.77 21.24 14.77
C GLY A 61 -19.22 21.32 14.24
N PRO A 62 -20.14 21.96 14.97
CA PRO A 62 -21.54 22.09 14.55
C PRO A 62 -21.75 22.96 13.30
N GLU A 63 -20.78 23.83 12.98
CA GLU A 63 -20.81 24.71 11.81
C GLU A 63 -19.91 24.20 10.66
N PHE A 64 -19.40 22.96 10.76
CA PHE A 64 -18.52 22.41 9.75
C PHE A 64 -19.25 22.21 8.41
N GLN A 65 -18.67 22.75 7.34
CA GLN A 65 -19.20 22.69 5.98
C GLN A 65 -18.16 22.22 4.95
N GLY A 66 -16.98 21.76 5.39
CA GLY A 66 -15.94 21.21 4.53
C GLY A 66 -14.58 21.92 4.65
N VAL A 67 -13.80 21.85 3.56
CA VAL A 67 -12.38 22.26 3.52
C VAL A 67 -12.11 23.19 2.34
N LYS A 68 -11.33 24.25 2.57
CA LYS A 68 -10.88 25.23 1.57
C LYS A 68 -9.37 25.16 1.34
N PHE A 69 -8.98 25.60 0.15
CA PHE A 69 -7.59 25.68 -0.31
C PHE A 69 -6.89 24.32 -0.46
N LEU A 70 -7.62 23.30 -0.92
CA LEU A 70 -7.02 22.03 -1.33
C LEU A 70 -6.06 22.28 -2.50
N PRO A 71 -4.78 21.90 -2.41
CA PRO A 71 -3.85 22.01 -3.53
C PRO A 71 -4.34 21.29 -4.80
N LEU A 72 -3.69 21.55 -5.93
CA LEU A 72 -3.98 20.82 -7.16
C LEU A 72 -3.49 19.37 -7.05
N GLY A 73 -4.25 18.46 -7.63
CA GLY A 73 -3.97 17.02 -7.64
C GLY A 73 -4.95 16.22 -6.79
N ILE A 74 -4.55 14.99 -6.49
CA ILE A 74 -5.38 14.04 -5.74
C ILE A 74 -5.32 14.30 -4.25
N HIS A 75 -6.45 14.09 -3.60
CA HIS A 75 -6.59 14.12 -2.15
C HIS A 75 -7.45 12.95 -1.70
N PHE A 76 -7.22 12.46 -0.48
CA PHE A 76 -8.03 11.42 0.12
C PHE A 76 -8.84 11.99 1.27
N VAL A 77 -10.15 11.87 1.20
CA VAL A 77 -11.05 12.27 2.28
C VAL A 77 -11.42 11.02 3.05
N LEU A 78 -11.24 11.05 4.37
CA LEU A 78 -11.67 9.97 5.25
C LEU A 78 -12.69 10.48 6.24
N TYR A 79 -13.60 9.61 6.67
CA TYR A 79 -14.56 9.94 7.70
C TYR A 79 -15.03 8.69 8.45
N ARG A 80 -15.57 8.91 9.65
CA ARG A 80 -16.22 7.89 10.47
C ARG A 80 -17.33 8.53 11.29
N SER A 81 -18.51 7.91 11.28
CA SER A 81 -19.68 8.38 12.03
C SER A 81 -19.39 8.46 13.53
N ARG A 82 -19.95 9.48 14.18
CA ARG A 82 -19.79 9.75 15.62
C ARG A 82 -20.26 8.58 16.49
N ASP A 83 -21.35 7.94 16.12
CA ASP A 83 -22.03 6.94 16.96
C ASP A 83 -21.29 5.60 16.99
N GLN A 84 -20.20 5.48 16.22
CA GLN A 84 -19.37 4.31 16.17
C GLN A 84 -17.94 4.64 16.65
N GLU A 85 -17.72 4.59 17.96
CA GLU A 85 -16.39 4.80 18.56
C GLU A 85 -15.35 3.78 18.04
N HIS A 86 -15.84 2.60 17.60
CA HIS A 86 -15.10 1.54 16.89
C HIS A 86 -15.61 1.34 15.44
N GLY A 87 -16.19 2.38 14.85
CA GLY A 87 -16.76 2.32 13.51
C GLY A 87 -15.74 2.13 12.43
N ILE A 88 -16.23 1.65 11.29
CA ILE A 88 -15.43 1.45 10.09
C ILE A 88 -15.12 2.82 9.50
N ARG A 89 -13.82 3.14 9.32
CA ARG A 89 -13.40 4.32 8.57
C ARG A 89 -13.77 4.12 7.11
N GLN A 90 -14.35 5.14 6.50
CA GLN A 90 -14.66 5.15 5.08
C GLN A 90 -13.91 6.32 4.44
N GLY A 91 -13.73 6.29 3.12
CA GLY A 91 -13.13 7.43 2.45
C GLY A 91 -13.32 7.43 0.95
N PHE A 92 -12.89 8.49 0.29
CA PHE A 92 -12.94 8.59 -1.17
C PHE A 92 -11.82 9.49 -1.67
N PHE A 93 -11.38 9.23 -2.90
CA PHE A 93 -10.44 10.10 -3.59
C PHE A 93 -11.18 11.27 -4.23
N VAL A 94 -10.58 12.46 -4.19
CA VAL A 94 -10.98 13.61 -4.99
C VAL A 94 -9.81 14.09 -5.83
N ASN A 95 -10.10 14.69 -6.98
CA ASN A 95 -9.09 15.32 -7.83
C ASN A 95 -9.41 16.81 -7.99
N VAL A 96 -8.48 17.67 -7.62
CA VAL A 96 -8.56 19.11 -7.83
C VAL A 96 -7.73 19.47 -9.06
N GLU A 97 -8.41 19.67 -10.18
CA GLU A 97 -7.80 19.90 -11.49
C GLU A 97 -7.53 21.37 -11.75
N ARG A 98 -8.34 22.26 -11.15
CA ARG A 98 -8.23 23.70 -11.33
C ARG A 98 -8.42 24.46 -10.02
N ASN A 99 -7.81 25.64 -9.97
CA ASN A 99 -7.97 26.57 -8.87
C ASN A 99 -9.44 26.97 -8.73
N ALA A 100 -9.91 27.10 -7.49
CA ALA A 100 -11.31 27.37 -7.16
C ALA A 100 -12.34 26.37 -7.72
N GLN A 101 -11.93 25.15 -8.09
CA GLN A 101 -12.86 24.05 -8.27
C GLN A 101 -13.62 23.78 -6.97
N VAL A 102 -14.93 23.65 -7.05
CA VAL A 102 -15.78 23.30 -5.91
C VAL A 102 -16.29 21.88 -6.11
N ILE A 103 -16.07 21.03 -5.11
CA ILE A 103 -16.52 19.65 -5.07
C ILE A 103 -17.55 19.58 -3.95
N VAL A 104 -18.78 19.16 -4.24
CA VAL A 104 -19.87 19.10 -3.26
C VAL A 104 -20.18 17.66 -2.90
N ARG A 105 -20.32 17.39 -1.60
CA ARG A 105 -20.73 16.11 -1.02
C ARG A 105 -21.78 16.36 0.05
N GLU A 106 -22.63 15.37 0.27
CA GLU A 106 -23.73 15.46 1.24
C GLU A 106 -23.78 14.21 2.09
N TRP A 107 -23.92 14.41 3.40
CA TRP A 107 -24.05 13.33 4.37
C TRP A 107 -25.44 12.71 4.32
N SER A 108 -25.49 11.39 4.18
CA SER A 108 -26.72 10.61 4.37
C SER A 108 -26.78 10.09 5.79
N LEU A 109 -27.76 10.55 6.58
CA LEU A 109 -27.99 10.03 7.92
C LEU A 109 -28.41 8.55 7.91
N GLU A 110 -29.13 8.12 6.87
CA GLU A 110 -29.62 6.74 6.75
C GLU A 110 -28.49 5.74 6.48
N LYS A 111 -27.51 6.13 5.66
CA LYS A 111 -26.37 5.28 5.30
C LYS A 111 -25.12 5.53 6.13
N GLU A 112 -25.08 6.61 6.91
CA GLU A 112 -23.89 7.11 7.59
C GLU A 112 -22.70 7.35 6.62
N GLU A 113 -23.01 7.83 5.43
CA GLU A 113 -22.08 7.96 4.30
C GLU A 113 -22.03 9.40 3.78
N LEU A 114 -20.84 9.84 3.35
CA LEU A 114 -20.64 11.12 2.68
C LEU A 114 -20.61 10.91 1.15
N GLY A 115 -21.81 10.92 0.57
CA GLY A 115 -22.04 10.57 -0.83
C GLY A 115 -22.21 11.77 -1.76
N LEU A 116 -22.72 11.48 -2.96
CA LEU A 116 -23.11 12.50 -3.92
C LEU A 116 -24.26 13.37 -3.36
N PRO A 117 -24.34 14.65 -3.78
CA PRO A 117 -25.43 15.53 -3.35
C PRO A 117 -26.79 15.00 -3.82
N ARG A 118 -27.84 15.27 -3.02
CA ARG A 118 -29.22 14.88 -3.37
C ARG A 118 -29.67 15.52 -4.69
N LEU A 119 -30.52 14.78 -5.43
CA LEU A 119 -31.10 15.28 -6.67
C LEU A 119 -31.88 16.58 -6.42
N GLY A 120 -31.64 17.59 -7.26
CA GLY A 120 -32.28 18.90 -7.15
C GLY A 120 -31.56 19.91 -6.25
N LEU A 121 -30.46 19.53 -5.59
CA LEU A 121 -29.59 20.49 -4.91
C LEU A 121 -29.01 21.47 -5.94
N ASN A 122 -29.14 22.77 -5.67
CA ASN A 122 -28.59 23.81 -6.55
C ASN A 122 -27.09 23.99 -6.29
N VAL A 123 -26.29 23.11 -6.92
CA VAL A 123 -24.82 23.13 -6.81
C VAL A 123 -24.25 24.47 -7.27
N GLU A 124 -24.77 25.06 -8.36
CA GLU A 124 -24.28 26.36 -8.86
C GLU A 124 -24.43 27.50 -7.85
N ASN A 125 -25.53 27.51 -7.09
CA ASN A 125 -25.72 28.48 -6.02
C ASN A 125 -24.69 28.27 -4.90
N LEU A 126 -24.39 27.02 -4.54
CA LEU A 126 -23.35 26.70 -3.57
C LEU A 126 -21.97 27.12 -4.06
N GLU A 127 -21.64 26.86 -5.32
CA GLU A 127 -20.39 27.32 -5.93
C GLU A 127 -20.29 28.85 -5.83
N ARG A 128 -21.34 29.59 -6.21
CA ARG A 128 -21.37 31.05 -6.07
C ARG A 128 -21.23 31.51 -4.61
N ALA A 129 -21.83 30.81 -3.65
CA ALA A 129 -21.72 31.12 -2.22
C ALA A 129 -20.30 30.89 -1.68
N VAL A 130 -19.63 29.81 -2.09
CA VAL A 130 -18.22 29.54 -1.75
C VAL A 130 -17.32 30.63 -2.32
N LEU A 131 -17.48 30.94 -3.61
CA LEU A 131 -16.64 31.90 -4.31
C LEU A 131 -16.87 33.36 -3.88
N SER A 132 -18.03 33.64 -3.26
CA SER A 132 -18.35 34.94 -2.65
C SER A 132 -18.09 34.99 -1.14
N PHE A 133 -17.42 33.97 -0.58
CA PHE A 133 -17.04 33.87 0.84
C PHE A 133 -18.20 33.78 1.83
N GLN A 134 -19.42 33.48 1.36
CA GLN A 134 -20.59 33.35 2.25
C GLN A 134 -20.48 32.13 3.17
N LEU A 135 -19.77 31.08 2.74
CA LEU A 135 -19.52 29.86 3.51
C LEU A 135 -18.13 29.84 4.17
N ASP A 136 -17.39 30.95 4.17
CA ASP A 136 -15.97 30.95 4.57
C ASP A 136 -15.75 30.56 6.03
N SER A 137 -16.71 30.86 6.91
CA SER A 137 -16.67 30.49 8.35
C SER A 137 -16.85 28.99 8.58
N GLY A 138 -17.60 28.30 7.72
CA GLY A 138 -17.83 26.86 7.82
C GLY A 138 -16.73 26.00 7.18
N LEU A 139 -15.83 26.60 6.40
CA LEU A 139 -14.78 25.90 5.66
C LEU A 139 -13.42 25.97 6.38
N GLY A 140 -12.93 24.81 6.83
CA GLY A 140 -11.61 24.67 7.44
C GLY A 140 -10.48 24.80 6.40
N SER A 141 -9.36 25.42 6.77
CA SER A 141 -8.22 25.53 5.84
C SER A 141 -7.49 24.19 5.73
N TYR A 142 -7.10 23.80 4.51
CA TYR A 142 -6.28 22.60 4.29
C TYR A 142 -4.96 22.66 5.10
N PRO A 143 -4.57 21.56 5.77
CA PRO A 143 -3.37 21.48 6.62
C PRO A 143 -2.08 21.40 5.78
N LYS A 144 -1.59 22.57 5.35
CA LYS A 144 -0.41 22.68 4.46
C LYS A 144 0.88 22.07 5.02
N GLN A 145 0.96 21.83 6.33
CA GLN A 145 2.13 21.23 6.98
C GLN A 145 2.43 19.81 6.46
N HIS A 146 1.40 19.04 6.07
CA HIS A 146 1.54 17.66 5.60
C HIS A 146 1.63 17.53 4.08
N LEU A 147 1.49 18.62 3.32
CA LEU A 147 1.42 18.60 1.86
C LEU A 147 2.65 17.92 1.20
N LYS A 148 3.85 18.19 1.72
CA LYS A 148 5.08 17.57 1.18
C LYS A 148 5.10 16.07 1.40
N THR A 149 4.60 15.62 2.55
CA THR A 149 4.50 14.19 2.89
C THR A 149 3.44 13.53 2.02
N TRP A 150 2.25 14.13 1.94
CA TRP A 150 1.18 13.67 1.06
C TRP A 150 1.67 13.48 -0.37
N HIS A 151 2.29 14.51 -0.96
CA HIS A 151 2.79 14.44 -2.32
C HIS A 151 3.80 13.29 -2.53
N ARG A 152 4.70 13.05 -1.57
CA ARG A 152 5.64 11.91 -1.66
C ARG A 152 4.94 10.55 -1.56
N LEU A 153 3.81 10.47 -0.86
CA LEU A 153 3.04 9.25 -0.68
C LEU A 153 2.03 9.00 -1.80
N SER A 154 1.71 10.00 -2.62
CA SER A 154 0.64 9.93 -3.62
C SER A 154 1.05 10.31 -5.05
N SER A 155 2.31 10.70 -5.28
CA SER A 155 2.82 11.20 -6.57
C SER A 155 2.65 10.29 -7.79
N TYR A 156 2.53 8.97 -7.60
CA TYR A 156 2.37 7.96 -8.64
C TYR A 156 0.94 7.44 -8.75
N ILE A 157 0.05 7.81 -7.84
CA ILE A 157 -1.37 7.44 -7.94
C ILE A 157 -2.00 8.31 -9.03
N SER A 158 -2.23 7.70 -10.19
CA SER A 158 -2.87 8.29 -11.35
C SER A 158 -4.34 7.86 -11.43
N ALA A 159 -5.11 8.50 -12.32
CA ALA A 159 -6.46 8.05 -12.63
C ALA A 159 -6.48 6.61 -13.20
N SER A 160 -5.46 6.22 -13.98
CA SER A 160 -5.30 4.86 -14.49
C SER A 160 -5.03 3.84 -13.38
N VAL A 161 -4.20 4.18 -12.38
CA VAL A 161 -3.97 3.33 -11.20
C VAL A 161 -5.29 3.10 -10.46
N LEU A 162 -6.03 4.17 -10.15
CA LEU A 162 -7.32 4.06 -9.45
C LEU A 162 -8.30 3.22 -10.25
N GLN A 163 -8.44 3.48 -11.55
CA GLN A 163 -9.35 2.75 -12.43
C GLN A 163 -9.00 1.26 -12.50
N ARG A 164 -7.72 0.89 -12.64
CA ARG A 164 -7.28 -0.51 -12.64
C ARG A 164 -7.64 -1.20 -11.32
N CYS A 165 -7.54 -0.47 -10.21
CA CYS A 165 -7.92 -0.96 -8.89
C CYS A 165 -9.43 -0.91 -8.60
N GLY A 166 -10.28 -0.61 -9.59
CA GLY A 166 -11.73 -0.52 -9.43
C GLY A 166 -12.21 0.71 -8.64
N VAL A 167 -11.36 1.73 -8.50
CA VAL A 167 -11.61 2.96 -7.75
C VAL A 167 -11.88 4.12 -8.70
N GLU A 168 -12.95 4.88 -8.42
CA GLU A 168 -13.28 6.11 -9.13
C GLU A 168 -13.19 7.30 -8.17
N PHE A 169 -12.94 8.50 -8.72
CA PHE A 169 -12.99 9.71 -7.91
C PHE A 169 -14.37 9.89 -7.31
N GLY A 170 -14.43 9.94 -5.99
CA GLY A 170 -15.65 10.15 -5.25
C GLY A 170 -16.47 8.90 -4.96
N ALA A 171 -16.02 7.72 -5.40
CA ALA A 171 -16.57 6.45 -4.95
C ALA A 171 -16.16 6.21 -3.49
N ILE A 172 -17.11 5.78 -2.66
CA ILE A 172 -16.85 5.48 -1.25
C ILE A 172 -16.06 4.17 -1.18
N LEU A 173 -14.99 4.17 -0.39
CA LEU A 173 -14.11 3.05 -0.12
C LEU A 173 -14.27 2.59 1.32
N LEU A 174 -14.38 1.27 1.50
CA LEU A 174 -14.39 0.58 2.78
C LEU A 174 -13.09 -0.21 2.97
N PRO A 175 -12.64 -0.40 4.22
CA PRO A 175 -11.68 -1.42 4.53
C PRO A 175 -12.33 -2.78 4.40
N GLY A 176 -11.66 -3.65 3.67
CA GLY A 176 -12.15 -4.97 3.36
C GLY A 176 -11.33 -5.54 2.23
N ASP A 177 -11.42 -6.85 2.10
CA ASP A 177 -10.99 -7.47 0.86
C ASP A 177 -11.94 -7.05 -0.27
N ALA A 178 -11.47 -7.07 -1.51
CA ALA A 178 -12.37 -7.14 -2.64
C ALA A 178 -13.10 -8.46 -2.57
N VAL A 179 -14.12 -8.52 -1.71
CA VAL A 179 -15.00 -9.66 -1.63
C VAL A 179 -15.51 -9.85 -3.05
N ASP A 180 -15.34 -11.06 -3.57
CA ASP A 180 -15.93 -11.51 -4.83
C ASP A 180 -17.49 -11.38 -4.84
N ASP A 181 -18.08 -10.86 -3.77
CA ASP A 181 -19.48 -10.92 -3.43
C ASP A 181 -20.40 -9.83 -4.02
N ALA A 182 -19.88 -8.93 -4.86
CA ALA A 182 -20.76 -8.09 -5.68
C ALA A 182 -20.38 -8.08 -7.16
N ALA A 183 -19.10 -7.94 -7.51
CA ALA A 183 -18.70 -7.94 -8.92
C ALA A 183 -18.59 -9.36 -9.50
N THR A 184 -18.19 -10.34 -8.69
CA THR A 184 -17.86 -11.70 -9.16
C THR A 184 -19.07 -12.63 -9.10
N LEU A 185 -20.00 -12.43 -8.16
CA LEU A 185 -21.34 -13.03 -8.18
C LEU A 185 -22.18 -12.61 -9.40
N PHE A 186 -21.87 -11.46 -10.01
CA PHE A 186 -22.48 -10.98 -11.25
C PHE A 186 -21.55 -11.03 -12.46
N LYS A 187 -20.46 -11.82 -12.43
CA LYS A 187 -19.85 -12.32 -13.67
C LYS A 187 -20.84 -13.28 -14.34
N THR A 188 -21.88 -12.71 -14.92
CA THR A 188 -22.69 -13.37 -15.93
C THR A 188 -21.76 -13.77 -17.07
N GLN A 189 -22.13 -14.81 -17.82
CA GLN A 189 -21.33 -15.39 -18.91
C GLN A 189 -20.89 -14.38 -20.00
N ASP A 190 -21.34 -13.12 -19.93
CA ASP A 190 -21.03 -12.01 -20.83
C ASP A 190 -20.08 -10.93 -20.24
N GLY A 191 -19.52 -11.12 -19.04
CA GLY A 191 -18.48 -10.21 -18.50
C GLY A 191 -18.98 -8.81 -18.09
N VAL A 192 -20.29 -8.63 -17.89
CA VAL A 192 -20.87 -7.36 -17.44
C VAL A 192 -20.86 -7.30 -15.92
N THR A 193 -19.98 -6.48 -15.35
CA THR A 193 -20.03 -6.15 -13.91
C THR A 193 -21.08 -5.05 -13.70
N PRO A 194 -22.17 -5.30 -12.93
CA PRO A 194 -23.19 -4.29 -12.68
C PRO A 194 -22.59 -3.12 -11.90
N TYR A 195 -22.72 -1.92 -12.47
CA TYR A 195 -22.21 -0.68 -11.88
C TYR A 195 -23.28 -0.04 -11.01
N PHE A 196 -23.06 -0.04 -9.71
CA PHE A 196 -23.84 0.74 -8.76
C PHE A 196 -22.99 1.95 -8.32
N PRO A 197 -23.36 3.19 -8.69
CA PRO A 197 -22.60 4.38 -8.31
C PRO A 197 -22.63 4.66 -6.80
N ASP A 198 -23.67 4.19 -6.12
CA ASP A 198 -23.94 4.49 -4.71
C ASP A 198 -23.52 3.37 -3.74
N LEU A 199 -22.85 2.32 -4.23
CA LEU A 199 -22.41 1.22 -3.38
C LEU A 199 -20.95 1.44 -2.96
N PRO A 200 -20.63 1.38 -1.66
CA PRO A 200 -19.26 1.38 -1.20
C PRO A 200 -18.45 0.25 -1.83
N ARG A 201 -17.18 0.54 -2.12
CA ARG A 201 -16.27 -0.36 -2.82
C ARG A 201 -15.06 -0.68 -1.97
N THR A 202 -14.40 -1.76 -2.34
CA THR A 202 -13.11 -2.19 -1.83
C THR A 202 -12.11 -2.15 -2.97
N VAL A 203 -10.85 -1.90 -2.66
CA VAL A 203 -9.81 -1.73 -3.68
C VAL A 203 -9.41 -3.10 -4.22
N GLY A 204 -9.50 -3.30 -5.54
CA GLY A 204 -9.11 -4.54 -6.20
C GLY A 204 -7.64 -4.50 -6.62
N PHE A 205 -6.75 -5.10 -5.83
CA PHE A 205 -5.31 -5.09 -6.13
C PHE A 205 -4.89 -6.14 -7.17
N THR A 206 -3.81 -5.87 -7.89
CA THR A 206 -3.23 -6.81 -8.86
C THR A 206 -2.53 -7.95 -8.13
N ALA A 207 -2.81 -9.20 -8.53
CA ALA A 207 -2.12 -10.36 -7.99
C ALA A 207 -0.63 -10.37 -8.41
N LEU A 208 0.28 -10.17 -7.45
CA LEU A 208 1.72 -10.11 -7.70
C LEU A 208 2.40 -11.48 -7.76
N GLN A 209 1.78 -12.49 -7.17
CA GLN A 209 2.26 -13.85 -7.22
C GLN A 209 1.85 -14.50 -8.54
N ARG A 210 2.84 -14.99 -9.28
CA ARG A 210 2.62 -15.77 -10.49
C ARG A 210 3.27 -17.14 -10.37
N THR A 211 2.46 -18.17 -10.59
CA THR A 211 2.94 -19.54 -10.69
C THR A 211 3.23 -19.85 -12.16
N ARG A 212 4.52 -19.99 -12.48
CA ARG A 212 5.00 -20.42 -13.79
C ARG A 212 5.10 -21.95 -13.83
N THR A 213 4.06 -22.62 -14.33
CA THR A 213 4.03 -24.09 -14.45
C THR A 213 4.76 -24.60 -15.69
N ASP A 214 5.11 -23.71 -16.61
CA ASP A 214 5.83 -23.97 -17.86
C ASP A 214 7.34 -24.14 -17.67
N LEU A 215 7.90 -23.73 -16.51
CA LEU A 215 9.33 -23.76 -16.26
C LEU A 215 9.83 -25.13 -15.77
N LEU A 216 10.99 -25.53 -16.27
CA LEU A 216 11.76 -26.67 -15.73
C LEU A 216 12.23 -26.37 -14.30
N ALA A 217 12.60 -27.41 -13.54
CA ALA A 217 12.94 -27.30 -12.12
C ALA A 217 14.08 -26.28 -11.83
N GLU A 218 15.13 -26.28 -12.65
CA GLU A 218 16.25 -25.33 -12.54
C GLU A 218 15.78 -23.88 -12.79
N ALA A 219 15.11 -23.63 -13.92
CA ALA A 219 14.61 -22.30 -14.28
C ALA A 219 13.57 -21.79 -13.27
N ARG A 220 12.72 -22.67 -12.75
CA ARG A 220 11.76 -22.34 -11.69
C ARG A 220 12.47 -21.89 -10.42
N THR A 221 13.53 -22.59 -10.03
CA THR A 221 14.34 -22.20 -8.86
C THR A 221 14.92 -20.81 -9.09
N GLY A 222 15.58 -20.56 -10.23
CA GLY A 222 16.10 -19.24 -10.59
C GLY A 222 15.04 -18.13 -10.53
N TYR A 223 13.85 -18.37 -11.07
CA TYR A 223 12.73 -17.42 -11.10
C TYR A 223 12.18 -17.04 -9.71
N HIS A 224 12.33 -17.92 -8.71
CA HIS A 224 11.90 -17.65 -7.34
C HIS A 224 13.01 -17.05 -6.46
N PHE A 225 14.28 -17.37 -6.74
CA PHE A 225 15.44 -16.80 -6.06
C PHE A 225 15.68 -15.34 -6.48
N ASP A 226 15.64 -15.05 -7.78
CA ASP A 226 15.68 -13.69 -8.30
C ASP A 226 14.37 -13.35 -9.02
N ARG A 227 13.56 -12.50 -8.39
CA ARG A 227 12.24 -12.10 -8.90
C ARG A 227 12.32 -11.01 -9.97
N SER A 228 13.51 -10.64 -10.44
CA SER A 228 13.70 -9.62 -11.47
C SER A 228 12.93 -9.93 -12.76
N GLU A 229 12.90 -11.19 -13.19
CA GLU A 229 12.13 -11.60 -14.39
C GLU A 229 10.62 -11.44 -14.16
N ARG A 230 10.13 -11.86 -12.98
CA ARG A 230 8.74 -11.66 -12.58
C ARG A 230 8.33 -10.19 -12.55
N LEU A 231 9.19 -9.33 -12.01
CA LEU A 231 8.94 -7.89 -11.95
C LEU A 231 8.75 -7.30 -13.35
N VAL A 232 9.62 -7.66 -14.29
CA VAL A 232 9.53 -7.20 -15.69
C VAL A 232 8.25 -7.73 -16.35
N GLU A 233 7.93 -9.01 -16.17
CA GLU A 233 6.69 -9.59 -16.68
C GLU A 233 5.45 -8.88 -16.15
N LEU A 234 5.40 -8.60 -14.84
CA LEU A 234 4.30 -7.87 -14.22
C LEU A 234 4.17 -6.46 -14.81
N ILE A 235 5.29 -5.74 -14.95
CA ILE A 235 5.29 -4.39 -15.53
C ILE A 235 4.68 -4.40 -16.94
N GLU A 236 5.12 -5.33 -17.79
CA GLU A 236 4.64 -5.43 -19.17
C GLU A 236 3.16 -5.84 -19.27
N THR A 237 2.73 -6.79 -18.44
CA THR A 237 1.41 -7.43 -18.60
C THR A 237 0.30 -6.76 -17.79
N GLU A 238 0.56 -6.34 -16.56
CA GLU A 238 -0.45 -5.78 -15.65
C GLU A 238 -0.38 -4.25 -15.53
N PHE A 239 0.81 -3.67 -15.78
CA PHE A 239 1.06 -2.23 -15.61
C PHE A 239 1.35 -1.51 -16.93
N GLY A 240 1.02 -2.13 -18.06
CA GLY A 240 1.08 -1.50 -19.40
C GLY A 240 2.48 -1.05 -19.84
N GLY A 241 3.53 -1.68 -19.30
CA GLY A 241 4.92 -1.32 -19.56
C GLY A 241 5.42 -0.09 -18.79
N ASP A 242 4.62 0.50 -17.91
CA ASP A 242 5.02 1.66 -17.10
C ASP A 242 5.21 1.28 -15.63
N TRP A 243 6.45 1.27 -15.18
CA TRP A 243 6.79 1.01 -13.78
C TRP A 243 6.18 2.03 -12.80
N LYS A 244 5.78 3.22 -13.28
CA LYS A 244 5.09 4.21 -12.46
C LYS A 244 3.70 3.75 -12.04
N GLU A 245 3.02 2.98 -12.89
CA GLU A 245 1.71 2.41 -12.57
C GLU A 245 1.84 1.36 -11.45
N LEU A 246 2.91 0.57 -11.45
CA LEU A 246 3.28 -0.33 -10.35
C LEU A 246 3.54 0.46 -9.05
N MET A 247 4.32 1.54 -9.13
CA MET A 247 4.60 2.41 -7.98
C MET A 247 3.33 3.10 -7.45
N GLY A 248 2.38 3.43 -8.33
CA GLY A 248 1.10 4.00 -7.96
C GLY A 248 0.26 3.02 -7.15
N GLU A 249 0.23 1.74 -7.51
CA GLU A 249 -0.48 0.73 -6.73
C GLU A 249 0.20 0.42 -5.39
N LEU A 250 1.54 0.44 -5.34
CA LEU A 250 2.29 0.41 -4.09
C LEU A 250 1.96 1.59 -3.16
N GLN A 251 1.80 2.81 -3.72
CA GLN A 251 1.36 3.96 -2.95
C GLN A 251 -0.09 3.84 -2.48
N LEU A 252 -0.98 3.38 -3.37
CA LEU A 252 -2.40 3.21 -3.07
C LEU A 252 -2.60 2.19 -1.94
N SER A 253 -1.97 1.02 -2.03
CA SER A 253 -2.04 -0.01 -0.98
C SER A 253 -1.58 0.52 0.37
N PHE A 254 -0.46 1.26 0.43
CA PHE A 254 -0.01 1.88 1.67
C PHE A 254 -1.01 2.91 2.23
N LEU A 255 -1.54 3.80 1.39
CA LEU A 255 -2.49 4.83 1.84
C LEU A 255 -3.80 4.21 2.34
N VAL A 256 -4.32 3.22 1.63
CA VAL A 256 -5.58 2.54 1.99
C VAL A 256 -5.39 1.72 3.27
N PHE A 257 -4.25 1.06 3.43
CA PHE A 257 -3.85 0.43 4.69
C PHE A 257 -3.85 1.45 5.84
N LEU A 258 -3.09 2.55 5.70
CA LEU A 258 -2.91 3.51 6.77
C LEU A 258 -4.21 4.25 7.14
N GLN A 259 -4.97 4.69 6.14
CA GLN A 259 -6.14 5.55 6.36
C GLN A 259 -7.38 4.75 6.73
N LEU A 260 -7.61 3.60 6.09
CA LEU A 260 -8.82 2.80 6.31
C LEU A 260 -8.59 1.58 7.20
N SER A 261 -7.36 1.24 7.56
CA SER A 261 -7.03 -0.01 8.28
C SER A 261 -7.40 -1.26 7.48
N SER A 262 -7.23 -1.22 6.15
CA SER A 262 -7.51 -2.37 5.28
C SER A 262 -6.40 -3.43 5.35
N LEU A 263 -6.76 -4.65 5.77
CA LEU A 263 -5.84 -5.80 5.80
C LEU A 263 -5.41 -6.22 4.39
N ALA A 264 -6.31 -6.23 3.41
CA ALA A 264 -5.98 -6.57 2.03
C ALA A 264 -4.94 -5.59 1.45
N ALA A 265 -5.08 -4.30 1.78
CA ALA A 265 -4.12 -3.29 1.38
C ALA A 265 -2.76 -3.44 2.09
N LEU A 266 -2.78 -3.85 3.36
CA LEU A 266 -1.56 -4.22 4.08
C LEU A 266 -0.88 -5.38 3.35
N GLU A 267 -1.56 -6.50 3.12
CA GLU A 267 -0.98 -7.67 2.44
C GLU A 267 -0.43 -7.34 1.05
N GLN A 268 -1.11 -6.49 0.27
CA GLN A 268 -0.60 -6.05 -1.02
C GLN A 268 0.70 -5.23 -0.87
N TRP A 269 0.75 -4.29 0.08
CA TRP A 269 1.95 -3.52 0.38
C TRP A 269 3.11 -4.43 0.79
N LYS A 270 2.85 -5.44 1.62
CA LYS A 270 3.84 -6.46 2.04
C LYS A 270 4.38 -7.22 0.82
N GLN A 271 3.51 -7.68 -0.07
CA GLN A 271 3.89 -8.41 -1.28
C GLN A 271 4.75 -7.57 -2.23
N PHE A 272 4.41 -6.28 -2.44
CA PHE A 272 5.24 -5.38 -3.23
C PHE A 272 6.63 -5.22 -2.64
N ILE A 273 6.75 -4.99 -1.33
CA ILE A 273 8.06 -4.85 -0.68
C ILE A 273 8.88 -6.13 -0.85
N ALA A 274 8.28 -7.29 -0.60
CA ALA A 274 8.95 -8.56 -0.76
C ALA A 274 9.39 -8.81 -2.22
N LEU A 275 8.57 -8.42 -3.20
CA LEU A 275 8.92 -8.48 -4.62
C LEU A 275 10.14 -7.60 -4.90
N MET A 276 10.07 -6.31 -4.55
CA MET A 276 11.12 -5.34 -4.85
C MET A 276 12.44 -5.68 -4.15
N CYS A 277 12.40 -6.18 -2.91
CA CYS A 277 13.59 -6.55 -2.15
C CYS A 277 14.27 -7.85 -2.62
N SER A 278 13.63 -8.61 -3.53
CA SER A 278 14.14 -9.89 -4.05
C SER A 278 14.53 -9.81 -5.53
N CYS A 279 14.88 -8.62 -6.04
CA CYS A 279 15.15 -8.38 -7.45
C CYS A 279 16.58 -7.89 -7.68
N GLU A 280 17.54 -8.81 -7.75
CA GLU A 280 18.97 -8.49 -7.90
C GLU A 280 19.29 -7.87 -9.25
N ARG A 281 19.01 -8.57 -10.36
CA ARG A 281 19.31 -8.06 -11.72
C ARG A 281 18.50 -6.81 -12.09
N ALA A 282 17.32 -6.64 -11.50
CA ALA A 282 16.49 -5.47 -11.75
C ALA A 282 17.06 -4.19 -11.13
N LEU A 283 17.88 -4.28 -10.06
CA LEU A 283 18.55 -3.12 -9.46
C LEU A 283 19.39 -2.37 -10.51
N SER A 284 20.13 -3.11 -11.33
CA SER A 284 21.01 -2.55 -12.37
C SER A 284 20.27 -2.22 -13.67
N SER A 285 19.28 -3.01 -14.06
CA SER A 285 18.52 -2.77 -15.30
C SER A 285 17.41 -1.72 -15.18
N HIS A 286 16.88 -1.49 -13.97
CA HIS A 286 15.74 -0.59 -13.71
C HIS A 286 16.04 0.45 -12.61
N VAL A 287 17.23 1.06 -12.65
CA VAL A 287 17.70 2.03 -11.65
C VAL A 287 16.67 3.11 -11.27
N PRO A 288 15.93 3.75 -12.22
CA PRO A 288 14.95 4.77 -11.86
C PRO A 288 13.81 4.26 -10.98
N LEU A 289 13.33 3.04 -11.23
CA LEU A 289 12.30 2.39 -10.43
C LEU A 289 12.80 2.15 -9.00
N PHE A 290 13.99 1.56 -8.84
CA PHE A 290 14.55 1.30 -7.50
C PHE A 290 14.90 2.58 -6.74
N MET A 291 15.37 3.61 -7.43
CA MET A 291 15.54 4.94 -6.82
C MET A 291 14.22 5.53 -6.31
N ALA A 292 13.13 5.35 -7.05
CA ALA A 292 11.80 5.79 -6.62
C ALA A 292 11.28 4.94 -5.46
N PHE A 293 11.43 3.61 -5.54
CA PHE A 293 11.04 2.66 -4.51
C PHE A 293 11.73 2.94 -3.17
N ILE A 294 13.06 3.02 -3.12
CA ILE A 294 13.79 3.24 -1.85
C ILE A 294 13.39 4.56 -1.20
N LYS A 295 13.21 5.63 -2.00
CA LYS A 295 12.76 6.94 -1.50
C LYS A 295 11.33 6.88 -0.97
N LEU A 296 10.42 6.23 -1.69
CA LEU A 296 9.04 6.05 -1.26
C LEU A 296 9.00 5.24 0.02
N PHE A 297 9.68 4.10 0.05
CA PHE A 297 9.66 3.18 1.16
C PHE A 297 10.23 3.84 2.42
N ARG A 298 11.33 4.58 2.31
CA ARG A 298 11.83 5.44 3.40
C ARG A 298 10.76 6.42 3.90
N THR A 299 10.02 7.07 2.99
CA THR A 299 8.94 8.01 3.36
C THR A 299 7.78 7.28 4.07
N GLN A 300 7.42 6.07 3.61
CA GLN A 300 6.38 5.24 4.23
C GLN A 300 6.79 4.79 5.63
N LEU A 301 8.05 4.36 5.82
CA LEU A 301 8.59 4.00 7.13
C LEU A 301 8.64 5.17 8.11
N GLU A 302 8.77 6.41 7.64
CA GLU A 302 8.62 7.59 8.50
C GLU A 302 7.18 7.77 9.04
N GLN A 303 6.18 7.15 8.39
CA GLN A 303 4.77 7.29 8.79
C GLN A 303 4.25 6.15 9.67
N ILE A 304 4.94 5.01 9.73
CA ILE A 304 4.54 3.90 10.61
C ILE A 304 4.98 4.17 12.06
N PRO A 305 4.29 3.62 13.06
CA PRO A 305 4.66 3.74 14.48
C PRO A 305 6.10 3.27 14.77
N GLU A 306 6.75 3.83 15.78
CA GLU A 306 8.16 3.50 16.13
C GLU A 306 8.30 2.09 16.73
N ASP A 307 7.22 1.60 17.34
CA ASP A 307 7.07 0.25 17.89
C ASP A 307 6.59 -0.78 16.84
N PHE A 308 6.43 -0.38 15.58
CA PHE A 308 5.96 -1.27 14.50
C PHE A 308 6.80 -2.54 14.32
N PHE A 309 8.08 -2.55 14.71
CA PHE A 309 8.93 -3.75 14.63
C PHE A 309 9.04 -4.53 15.95
N GLN A 310 8.43 -4.03 17.02
CA GLN A 310 8.49 -4.58 18.37
C GLN A 310 7.16 -5.19 18.84
N ASP A 311 6.06 -4.87 18.15
CA ASP A 311 4.72 -5.40 18.44
C ASP A 311 4.64 -6.91 18.12
N GLU A 312 4.12 -7.71 19.05
CA GLU A 312 3.92 -9.16 18.93
C GLU A 312 3.05 -9.55 17.71
N THR A 313 2.18 -8.63 17.25
CA THR A 313 1.38 -8.83 16.02
C THR A 313 2.19 -8.65 14.73
N THR A 314 3.41 -8.13 14.84
CA THR A 314 4.35 -7.87 13.74
C THR A 314 5.70 -8.54 13.94
N SER A 315 5.90 -9.29 15.03
CA SER A 315 7.21 -9.84 15.44
C SER A 315 7.74 -10.93 14.51
N GLU A 316 6.87 -11.62 13.76
CA GLU A 316 7.25 -12.40 12.57
C GLU A 316 7.46 -11.46 11.36
N ASN A 317 8.33 -10.46 11.53
CA ASN A 317 8.34 -9.29 10.66
C ASN A 317 8.99 -9.58 9.31
N PHE A 318 8.20 -9.94 8.30
CA PHE A 318 8.66 -10.15 6.92
C PHE A 318 9.49 -8.98 6.36
N LEU A 319 9.29 -7.74 6.86
CA LEU A 319 10.06 -6.57 6.42
C LEU A 319 11.52 -6.69 6.80
N ARG A 320 11.85 -7.29 7.95
CA ARG A 320 13.21 -7.38 8.45
C ARG A 320 14.14 -8.13 7.48
N PRO A 321 13.85 -9.38 7.09
CA PRO A 321 14.65 -10.08 6.09
C PRO A 321 14.61 -9.39 4.73
N CYS A 322 13.45 -8.86 4.29
CA CYS A 322 13.37 -8.15 3.01
C CYS A 322 14.33 -6.94 2.94
N LEU A 323 14.35 -6.10 3.98
CA LEU A 323 15.20 -4.93 4.05
C LEU A 323 16.68 -5.29 4.13
N LEU A 324 17.05 -6.34 4.88
CA LEU A 324 18.43 -6.82 4.94
C LEU A 324 18.89 -7.34 3.57
N SER A 325 18.08 -8.18 2.92
CA SER A 325 18.37 -8.65 1.57
C SER A 325 18.54 -7.48 0.59
N LEU A 326 17.66 -6.48 0.62
CA LEU A 326 17.80 -5.30 -0.23
C LEU A 326 19.11 -4.52 0.04
N LEU A 327 19.47 -4.33 1.32
CA LEU A 327 20.70 -3.62 1.68
C LEU A 327 21.94 -4.39 1.23
N GLU A 328 21.97 -5.71 1.45
CA GLU A 328 23.05 -6.60 1.00
C GLU A 328 23.21 -6.55 -0.53
N LEU A 329 22.11 -6.67 -1.28
CA LEU A 329 22.11 -6.56 -2.74
C LEU A 329 22.61 -5.18 -3.24
N ILE A 330 22.38 -4.10 -2.49
CA ILE A 330 22.87 -2.76 -2.85
C ILE A 330 24.32 -2.55 -2.40
N GLU A 331 24.81 -3.24 -1.38
CA GLU A 331 26.19 -3.16 -0.93
C GLU A 331 27.17 -3.88 -1.88
N ASP A 332 26.67 -4.80 -2.72
CA ASP A 332 27.45 -5.46 -3.77
C ASP A 332 28.17 -4.46 -4.70
N ASP A 333 29.39 -4.80 -5.12
CA ASP A 333 30.27 -3.98 -5.95
C ASP A 333 29.66 -3.66 -7.33
N ASP A 334 28.85 -4.57 -7.86
CA ASP A 334 28.16 -4.44 -9.14
C ASP A 334 26.90 -3.54 -9.09
N SER A 335 26.50 -3.09 -7.90
CA SER A 335 25.29 -2.28 -7.74
C SER A 335 25.49 -0.81 -8.21
N PRO A 336 24.45 -0.17 -8.77
CA PRO A 336 24.52 1.24 -9.16
C PRO A 336 24.84 2.18 -7.98
N PRO A 337 25.86 3.06 -8.09
CA PRO A 337 26.30 3.90 -6.97
C PRO A 337 25.24 4.89 -6.49
N GLN A 338 24.26 5.24 -7.33
CA GLN A 338 23.14 6.10 -6.96
C GLN A 338 22.24 5.46 -5.90
N LEU A 339 22.09 4.13 -5.92
CA LEU A 339 21.27 3.39 -4.97
C LEU A 339 21.94 3.33 -3.60
N ARG A 340 23.26 3.17 -3.54
CA ARG A 340 24.04 3.14 -2.27
C ARG A 340 23.77 4.36 -1.39
N ARG A 341 23.68 5.56 -1.98
CA ARG A 341 23.36 6.78 -1.23
C ARG A 341 21.94 6.75 -0.63
N GLN A 342 20.95 6.20 -1.35
CA GLN A 342 19.58 6.10 -0.84
C GLN A 342 19.47 5.00 0.23
N ALA A 343 20.14 3.86 0.01
CA ALA A 343 20.24 2.77 0.98
C ALA A 343 20.87 3.25 2.29
N PHE A 344 21.93 4.06 2.24
CA PHE A 344 22.52 4.67 3.42
C PHE A 344 21.51 5.50 4.23
N HIS A 345 20.71 6.35 3.58
CA HIS A 345 19.67 7.13 4.29
C HIS A 345 18.53 6.28 4.83
N LEU A 346 18.23 5.16 4.17
CA LEU A 346 17.25 4.17 4.65
C LEU A 346 17.81 3.48 5.90
N GLN A 347 19.04 2.99 5.87
CA GLN A 347 19.73 2.36 7.00
C GLN A 347 19.83 3.29 8.21
N GLN A 348 20.13 4.58 7.99
CA GLN A 348 20.08 5.59 9.06
C GLN A 348 18.69 5.74 9.68
N LEU A 349 17.62 5.69 8.89
CA LEU A 349 16.25 5.74 9.41
C LEU A 349 15.96 4.50 10.27
N LEU A 350 16.39 3.32 9.81
CA LEU A 350 16.19 2.06 10.53
C LEU A 350 16.85 2.06 11.91
N VAL A 351 18.10 2.51 11.97
CA VAL A 351 18.86 2.61 13.24
C VAL A 351 18.26 3.67 14.16
N SER A 352 17.95 4.87 13.63
CA SER A 352 17.55 6.01 14.46
C SER A 352 16.11 5.94 14.97
N ARG A 353 15.18 5.43 14.15
CA ARG A 353 13.75 5.39 14.47
C ARG A 353 13.32 4.07 15.09
N PHE A 354 13.83 2.95 14.59
CA PHE A 354 13.37 1.62 15.01
C PHE A 354 14.38 0.89 15.91
N HIS A 355 15.49 1.55 16.25
CA HIS A 355 16.57 0.98 17.07
C HIS A 355 17.09 -0.34 16.52
N TRP A 356 17.08 -0.49 15.19
CA TRP A 356 17.51 -1.72 14.54
C TRP A 356 19.03 -1.85 14.59
N ASP A 357 19.52 -2.96 15.13
CA ASP A 357 20.89 -3.41 14.93
C ASP A 357 21.12 -3.96 13.51
N THR A 358 21.80 -3.18 12.67
CA THR A 358 22.16 -3.56 11.29
C THR A 358 23.30 -4.58 11.24
N ASN A 359 24.02 -4.78 12.34
CA ASN A 359 25.12 -5.75 12.45
C ASN A 359 24.71 -7.05 13.15
N ALA A 360 23.49 -7.10 13.70
CA ALA A 360 22.88 -8.36 14.09
C ALA A 360 22.69 -9.16 12.81
N ALA A 361 23.67 -10.03 12.53
CA ALA A 361 23.51 -11.09 11.54
C ALA A 361 22.12 -11.68 11.74
N LEU A 362 21.40 -11.93 10.63
CA LEU A 362 20.22 -12.78 10.67
C LEU A 362 20.53 -13.92 11.64
N GLU A 363 19.63 -14.27 12.55
CA GLU A 363 19.79 -15.49 13.33
C GLU A 363 19.72 -16.66 12.32
N VAL A 364 20.83 -16.89 11.60
CA VAL A 364 20.98 -17.91 10.55
C VAL A 364 20.97 -19.30 11.17
N ASP A 365 20.80 -19.40 12.49
CA ASP A 365 20.82 -20.65 13.23
C ASP A 365 19.64 -21.55 12.82
N GLU A 366 18.51 -20.98 12.41
CA GLU A 366 17.37 -21.77 11.89
C GLU A 366 17.69 -22.46 10.55
N PHE A 367 18.54 -21.85 9.71
CA PHE A 367 18.94 -22.38 8.40
C PHE A 367 20.37 -22.92 8.38
N ALA A 368 21.03 -22.94 9.53
CA ALA A 368 22.37 -23.48 9.65
C ALA A 368 22.32 -24.99 9.39
N PRO A 369 23.32 -25.55 8.71
CA PRO A 369 23.38 -26.99 8.57
C PRO A 369 23.44 -27.63 9.97
N VAL A 370 22.63 -28.66 10.20
CA VAL A 370 22.68 -29.42 11.44
C VAL A 370 24.08 -30.01 11.60
N LEU A 371 24.83 -29.48 12.56
CA LEU A 371 26.18 -29.94 12.87
C LEU A 371 26.10 -31.26 13.63
N VAL A 372 26.22 -32.38 12.92
CA VAL A 372 26.37 -33.70 13.56
C VAL A 372 27.81 -33.80 14.07
N LEU A 373 27.98 -33.83 15.39
CA LEU A 373 29.29 -33.94 16.01
C LEU A 373 29.90 -35.32 15.71
N GLU A 374 31.23 -35.39 15.48
CA GLU A 374 31.93 -36.65 15.15
C GLU A 374 31.64 -37.79 16.15
N LYS A 375 31.37 -37.43 17.41
CA LYS A 375 31.00 -38.36 18.47
C LYS A 375 29.66 -39.07 18.21
N GLU A 376 28.66 -38.34 17.71
CA GLU A 376 27.35 -38.91 17.32
C GLU A 376 27.47 -39.81 16.09
N LEU A 377 28.40 -39.49 15.18
CA LEU A 377 28.78 -40.37 14.07
C LEU A 377 29.43 -41.67 14.57
N SER A 378 30.29 -41.58 15.58
CA SER A 378 30.98 -42.73 16.19
C SER A 378 30.02 -43.64 16.97
N ASP A 379 29.08 -43.05 17.70
CA ASP A 379 28.06 -43.78 18.45
C ASP A 379 27.10 -44.52 17.48
N ALA A 380 26.75 -43.87 16.36
CA ALA A 380 25.97 -44.49 15.29
C ALA A 380 26.70 -45.66 14.59
N THR A 381 28.02 -45.61 14.46
CA THR A 381 28.83 -46.73 13.88
C THR A 381 29.07 -47.86 14.88
N THR A 382 29.21 -47.58 16.18
CA THR A 382 29.28 -48.63 17.20
C THR A 382 27.95 -49.34 17.40
N ALA A 383 26.81 -48.65 17.23
CA ALA A 383 25.49 -49.26 17.30
C ALA A 383 25.25 -50.29 16.17
N THR A 384 25.84 -50.10 14.99
CA THR A 384 25.78 -51.06 13.88
C THR A 384 26.69 -52.27 14.04
N THR A 385 27.71 -52.20 14.91
CA THR A 385 28.72 -53.27 15.05
C THR A 385 28.29 -54.37 16.04
N ILE A 386 27.20 -54.18 16.79
CA ILE A 386 26.72 -55.17 17.79
C ILE A 386 25.73 -56.19 17.20
N GLN A 387 25.38 -56.11 15.90
CA GLN A 387 24.34 -56.98 15.29
C GLN A 387 24.81 -58.05 14.30
N ASP A 388 26.11 -58.33 14.16
CA ASP A 388 26.59 -59.38 13.23
C ASP A 388 27.31 -60.56 13.93
N GLU A 389 26.53 -61.42 14.59
CA GLU A 389 26.84 -62.86 14.70
C GLU A 389 25.59 -63.69 14.36
N ALA A 390 25.27 -63.83 13.06
CA ALA A 390 24.81 -65.07 12.40
C ALA A 390 24.22 -64.82 11.00
N GLY A 391 25.00 -65.12 9.96
CA GLY A 391 24.54 -65.88 8.78
C GLY A 391 23.62 -65.22 7.73
N THR A 392 24.25 -64.85 6.59
CA THR A 392 23.79 -65.01 5.20
C THR A 392 22.77 -64.02 4.58
N ILE A 393 23.34 -62.97 3.96
CA ILE A 393 23.01 -62.29 2.68
C ILE A 393 21.53 -62.26 2.22
N SER A 394 20.87 -61.11 2.42
CA SER A 394 20.22 -60.30 1.36
C SER A 394 19.39 -59.18 2.01
N ALA A 395 19.39 -58.00 1.37
CA ALA A 395 18.61 -56.78 1.64
C ALA A 395 19.31 -55.68 2.47
N SER A 396 19.10 -54.46 1.98
CA SER A 396 19.57 -53.14 2.41
C SER A 396 19.62 -52.92 3.94
N PRO A 397 20.52 -52.06 4.44
CA PRO A 397 20.68 -51.84 5.88
C PRO A 397 19.38 -51.30 6.49
N PRO A 398 18.94 -51.77 7.67
CA PRO A 398 17.82 -51.18 8.38
C PRO A 398 18.23 -49.82 8.94
N LEU A 399 17.42 -48.78 8.67
CA LEU A 399 17.56 -47.48 9.32
C LEU A 399 17.46 -47.63 10.84
N PRO A 400 18.26 -46.89 11.63
CA PRO A 400 18.23 -46.99 13.09
C PRO A 400 16.83 -46.67 13.65
N PRO A 401 16.46 -47.20 14.83
CA PRO A 401 15.12 -47.05 15.41
C PRO A 401 14.72 -45.58 15.65
N ALA A 402 15.69 -44.70 15.91
CA ALA A 402 15.46 -43.25 15.99
C ALA A 402 15.17 -42.63 14.61
N ALA A 403 15.95 -42.97 13.57
CA ALA A 403 15.70 -42.51 12.20
C ALA A 403 14.40 -43.04 11.62
N SER A 404 13.93 -44.24 12.02
CA SER A 404 12.63 -44.75 11.60
C SER A 404 11.45 -44.12 12.35
N ALA A 405 11.65 -43.61 13.57
CA ALA A 405 10.66 -42.82 14.28
C ALA A 405 10.61 -41.38 13.73
N GLU A 406 11.76 -40.76 13.49
CA GLU A 406 11.89 -39.42 12.89
C GLU A 406 11.40 -39.42 11.44
N LEU A 407 11.72 -40.44 10.66
CA LEU A 407 11.23 -40.60 9.29
C LEU A 407 9.74 -40.90 9.26
N ARG A 408 9.20 -41.67 10.22
CA ARG A 408 7.74 -41.85 10.36
C ARG A 408 7.08 -40.54 10.74
N ARG A 409 7.67 -39.77 11.65
CA ARG A 409 7.15 -38.45 12.05
C ARG A 409 7.21 -37.44 10.91
N GLN A 410 8.31 -37.38 10.16
CA GLN A 410 8.42 -36.57 8.95
C GLN A 410 7.49 -37.06 7.82
N GLN A 411 7.28 -38.36 7.69
CA GLN A 411 6.31 -38.92 6.73
C GLN A 411 4.85 -38.63 7.15
N GLU A 412 4.57 -38.60 8.45
CA GLU A 412 3.27 -38.24 9.00
C GLU A 412 3.02 -36.74 8.89
N GLU A 413 4.00 -35.89 9.22
CA GLU A 413 3.98 -34.43 9.03
C GLU A 413 3.90 -34.05 7.54
N THR A 414 4.64 -34.71 6.64
CA THR A 414 4.49 -34.48 5.19
C THR A 414 3.16 -34.96 4.65
N ARG A 415 2.57 -36.03 5.22
CA ARG A 415 1.22 -36.49 4.85
C ARG A 415 0.14 -35.57 5.38
N GLU A 416 0.29 -35.04 6.60
CA GLU A 416 -0.59 -34.00 7.15
C GLU A 416 -0.46 -32.69 6.37
N ASN A 417 0.76 -32.25 6.05
CA ASN A 417 1.00 -31.06 5.23
C ASN A 417 0.46 -31.23 3.80
N ALA A 418 0.58 -32.42 3.21
CA ALA A 418 -0.03 -32.74 1.92
C ALA A 418 -1.56 -32.80 2.00
N ALA A 419 -2.14 -33.28 3.11
CA ALA A 419 -3.59 -33.28 3.33
C ALA A 419 -4.14 -31.87 3.58
N ILE A 420 -3.39 -31.02 4.29
CA ILE A 420 -3.71 -29.60 4.49
C ILE A 420 -3.59 -28.84 3.16
N ALA A 421 -2.54 -29.09 2.37
CA ALA A 421 -2.39 -28.52 1.03
C ALA A 421 -3.51 -29.00 0.08
N ALA A 422 -3.93 -30.26 0.16
CA ALA A 422 -5.06 -30.78 -0.62
C ALA A 422 -6.42 -30.23 -0.15
N ALA A 423 -6.57 -29.89 1.13
CA ALA A 423 -7.75 -29.21 1.66
C ALA A 423 -7.81 -27.72 1.28
N PHE A 424 -6.66 -27.06 1.13
CA PHE A 424 -6.54 -25.69 0.61
C PHE A 424 -6.67 -25.60 -0.92
N LEU A 425 -6.35 -26.68 -1.64
CA LEU A 425 -6.41 -26.78 -3.10
C LEU A 425 -7.63 -27.59 -3.59
N GLY A 426 -8.67 -27.77 -2.77
CA GLY A 426 -9.82 -28.60 -3.13
C GLY A 426 -10.57 -28.09 -4.37
N ASN A 427 -10.60 -28.93 -5.41
CA ASN A 427 -11.49 -28.96 -6.59
C ASN A 427 -11.97 -27.64 -7.21
#